data_AF-A0A8H6ZK43-F1
#
_entry.id   AF-A0A8H6ZK43-F1
#
_cell.length_a   1.000
_cell.length_b   1.000
_cell.length_c   1.000
_cell.angle_alpha   90.00
_cell.angle_beta   90.00
_cell.angle_gamma   90.00
#
_symmetry.space_group_name_H-M   'P 1'
#
loop_
_entity.id
_entity.type
_entity.pdbx_description
1 polymer ?
#
loop_
_entity_poly.entity_id
_entity_poly.type
_entity_poly.pdbx_seq_one_letter_code
_entity_poly.pdbx_strand_id
1 'polypeptide(L)'
;MPAFFFRLVGWPAFIILGQLTLLVGAWGFFAFVQRRQFVSLSEDKAELVTDNAHRVTLVFTLISTFLATWSSFLFSWGIRQWISIRLHHGGMSLGEFTTRVKISSRSLVLQHRQLKWSVASIALLILTGVQTSGWSTLLTPLPISIPSNMTGTELNLSSPMLRQMQSSGALDYCVFQSNVLPSFSVGRTESGYAAVKDDNGFPATLTMMDETFNVETAGILPLSLYDTNTTLFFNGTTVIPTTLQPTADQLPDSLSSNFTMTQQGFTTVIDCEFVNSTDPAFAASLTTDTVKDWSSGAQDGNITFSQLTAGSTCTAPAKTNLSSMSAYTSGNQANYILMVGCQAGENYTLIFQSSGTYDFLKTMVCTLTPQITTVDVVYSDSNFFFATITPTTREDSGVAEPGRGSCWVGGHDDNREYEDDFGDEDDDILDYMELYINAVAEYSGSVLRACLSAQNEVFASGVPSNMTITSNGILLTQTVGWQHTSFDTFIVLIPGTIIAVLTIIIVLLAVGERSENFGNFNPTDPMHLLSAAASGGLHDAFIGKRMGGMANARIFLESSPGRRPALIMQDV
;
A
#
# COMPACT_ATOMS: atom_id res chain seq x y z
N MET A 1 2.95 64.05 -15.67
CA MET A 1 3.04 63.12 -16.82
C MET A 1 3.35 61.65 -16.48
N PRO A 2 4.12 61.25 -15.45
CA PRO A 2 4.42 59.81 -15.23
C PRO A 2 3.21 58.97 -14.77
N ALA A 3 2.27 59.56 -14.03
CA ALA A 3 1.05 58.89 -13.60
C ALA A 3 0.07 58.58 -14.76
N PHE A 4 0.19 59.26 -15.90
CA PHE A 4 -0.72 59.09 -17.04
C PHE A 4 -0.28 57.95 -17.96
N PHE A 5 1.03 57.86 -18.24
CA PHE A 5 1.61 56.78 -19.05
C PHE A 5 1.44 55.41 -18.35
N PHE A 6 1.64 55.37 -17.03
CA PHE A 6 1.43 54.17 -16.21
C PHE A 6 -0.04 53.73 -16.21
N ARG A 7 -0.99 54.67 -16.34
CA ARG A 7 -2.43 54.37 -16.34
C ARG A 7 -2.96 53.91 -17.70
N LEU A 8 -2.34 54.25 -18.81
CA LEU A 8 -2.89 53.96 -20.14
C LEU A 8 -2.30 52.71 -20.79
N VAL A 9 -1.00 52.50 -20.62
CA VAL A 9 -0.27 51.32 -21.15
C VAL A 9 -0.04 50.28 -20.05
N GLY A 10 0.11 50.72 -18.80
CA GLY A 10 0.44 49.83 -17.68
C GLY A 10 -0.67 48.85 -17.31
N TRP A 11 -1.96 49.25 -17.36
CA TRP A 11 -3.06 48.37 -16.94
C TRP A 11 -3.29 47.15 -17.85
N PRO A 12 -3.40 47.30 -19.19
CA PRO A 12 -3.50 46.13 -20.08
C PRO A 12 -2.30 45.19 -19.95
N ALA A 13 -1.08 45.75 -19.89
CA ALA A 13 0.13 44.96 -19.69
C ALA A 13 0.11 44.22 -18.34
N PHE A 14 -0.31 44.88 -17.26
CA PHE A 14 -0.45 44.27 -15.93
C PHE A 14 -1.45 43.10 -15.93
N ILE A 15 -2.60 43.24 -16.61
CA ILE A 15 -3.59 42.18 -16.69
C ILE A 15 -3.05 40.98 -17.47
N ILE A 16 -2.42 41.23 -18.63
CA ILE A 16 -1.83 40.16 -19.46
C ILE A 16 -0.70 39.46 -18.71
N LEU A 17 0.22 40.21 -18.12
CA LEU A 17 1.33 39.65 -17.34
C LEU A 17 0.84 38.88 -16.12
N GLY A 18 -0.19 39.39 -15.42
CA GLY A 18 -0.79 38.71 -14.27
C GLY A 18 -1.41 37.35 -14.66
N GLN A 19 -2.21 37.31 -15.73
CA GLN A 19 -2.82 36.07 -16.21
C GLN A 19 -1.77 35.09 -16.76
N LEU A 20 -0.77 35.60 -17.48
CA LEU A 20 0.32 34.78 -18.00
C LEU A 20 1.16 34.19 -16.87
N THR A 21 1.42 34.95 -15.79
CA THR A 21 2.14 34.46 -14.61
C THR A 21 1.37 33.34 -13.93
N LEU A 22 0.05 33.48 -13.74
CA LEU A 22 -0.78 32.41 -13.18
C LEU A 22 -0.80 31.16 -14.08
N LEU A 23 -0.93 31.36 -15.39
CA LEU A 23 -0.96 30.27 -16.36
C LEU A 23 0.38 29.52 -16.38
N VAL A 24 1.49 30.24 -16.49
CA VAL A 24 2.85 29.67 -16.48
C VAL A 24 3.14 29.00 -15.14
N GLY A 25 2.68 29.57 -14.02
CA GLY A 25 2.82 28.95 -12.69
C GLY A 25 2.06 27.62 -12.60
N ALA A 26 0.80 27.58 -13.02
CA ALA A 26 -0.02 26.36 -12.99
C ALA A 26 0.56 25.25 -13.87
N TRP A 27 0.82 25.56 -15.15
CA TRP A 27 1.36 24.59 -16.10
C TRP A 27 2.81 24.22 -15.81
N GLY A 28 3.61 25.16 -15.32
CA GLY A 28 5.00 24.93 -14.94
C GLY A 28 5.10 23.97 -13.77
N PHE A 29 4.26 24.15 -12.74
CA PHE A 29 4.16 23.23 -11.62
C PHE A 29 3.67 21.85 -12.07
N PHE A 30 2.59 21.78 -12.85
CA PHE A 30 2.07 20.53 -13.40
C PHE A 30 3.12 19.77 -14.23
N ALA A 31 3.80 20.46 -15.15
CA ALA A 31 4.84 19.87 -15.99
C ALA A 31 6.06 19.42 -15.16
N PHE A 32 6.39 20.15 -14.09
CA PHE A 32 7.46 19.77 -13.17
C PHE A 32 7.13 18.45 -12.46
N VAL A 33 5.93 18.31 -11.89
CA VAL A 33 5.48 17.07 -11.24
C VAL A 33 5.39 15.93 -12.26
N GLN A 34 4.80 16.18 -13.44
CA GLN A 34 4.69 15.19 -14.50
C GLN A 34 6.07 14.64 -14.94
N ARG A 35 7.08 15.51 -15.05
CA ARG A 35 8.42 15.10 -15.47
C ARG A 35 9.15 14.31 -14.39
N ARG A 36 8.93 14.62 -13.12
CA ARG A 36 9.53 13.90 -11.99
C ARG A 36 8.78 12.62 -11.63
N GLN A 37 7.55 12.43 -12.12
CA GLN A 37 6.59 11.37 -11.78
C GLN A 37 6.13 11.43 -10.32
N PHE A 38 7.08 11.56 -9.39
CA PHE A 38 6.87 11.70 -7.96
C PHE A 38 7.68 12.87 -7.44
N VAL A 39 7.05 13.74 -6.65
CA VAL A 39 7.73 14.79 -5.90
C VAL A 39 7.37 14.60 -4.44
N SER A 40 8.22 13.91 -3.68
CA SER A 40 8.04 13.72 -2.25
C SER A 40 8.46 14.97 -1.46
N LEU A 41 7.79 15.19 -0.33
CA LEU A 41 8.25 16.12 0.70
C LEU A 41 9.38 15.48 1.51
N SER A 42 10.19 16.32 2.17
CA SER A 42 11.13 15.86 3.20
C SER A 42 10.40 15.30 4.41
N GLU A 43 10.99 14.36 5.14
CA GLU A 43 10.37 13.65 6.29
C GLU A 43 9.69 14.60 7.28
N ASP A 44 10.43 15.58 7.81
CA ASP A 44 9.91 16.57 8.78
C ASP A 44 8.61 17.25 8.29
N LYS A 45 8.50 17.46 6.98
CA LYS A 45 7.33 18.10 6.37
C LYS A 45 6.24 17.10 6.09
N ALA A 46 6.58 15.88 5.68
CA ALA A 46 5.62 14.81 5.48
C ALA A 46 4.93 14.43 6.80
N GLU A 47 5.70 14.33 7.89
CA GLU A 47 5.18 14.13 9.26
C GLU A 47 4.29 15.31 9.68
N LEU A 48 4.77 16.56 9.52
CA LEU A 48 3.96 17.75 9.81
C LEU A 48 2.63 17.78 9.03
N VAL A 49 2.65 17.39 7.76
CA VAL A 49 1.44 17.34 6.92
C VAL A 49 0.51 16.22 7.36
N THR A 50 1.04 15.06 7.75
CA THR A 50 0.26 13.91 8.22
C THR A 50 -0.40 14.23 9.55
N ASP A 51 0.35 14.76 10.51
CA ASP A 51 -0.13 15.13 11.85
C ASP A 51 -1.14 16.27 11.83
N ASN A 52 -1.01 17.19 10.86
CA ASN A 52 -1.83 18.40 10.78
C ASN A 52 -2.56 18.52 9.44
N ALA A 53 -3.05 17.42 8.88
CA ALA A 53 -3.67 17.36 7.55
C ALA A 53 -4.76 18.43 7.35
N HIS A 54 -5.60 18.67 8.36
CA HIS A 54 -6.64 19.69 8.32
C HIS A 54 -6.08 21.12 8.22
N ARG A 55 -5.01 21.44 8.95
CA ARG A 55 -4.40 22.78 8.94
C ARG A 55 -3.69 23.04 7.63
N VAL A 56 -2.96 22.06 7.13
CA VAL A 56 -2.25 22.15 5.85
C VAL A 56 -3.23 22.32 4.70
N THR A 57 -4.28 21.51 4.66
CA THR A 57 -5.34 21.63 3.63
C THR A 57 -6.01 23.00 3.67
N LEU A 58 -6.26 23.54 4.86
CA LEU A 58 -6.81 24.89 5.02
C LEU A 58 -5.87 25.96 4.45
N VAL A 59 -4.56 25.87 4.74
CA VAL A 59 -3.56 26.82 4.21
C VAL A 59 -3.51 26.78 2.68
N PHE A 60 -3.43 25.60 2.09
CA PHE A 60 -3.44 25.45 0.62
C PHE A 60 -4.78 25.93 0.01
N THR A 61 -5.91 25.71 0.69
CA THR A 61 -7.22 26.20 0.25
C THR A 61 -7.28 27.73 0.27
N LEU A 62 -6.69 28.37 1.29
CA LEU A 62 -6.62 29.84 1.37
C LEU A 62 -5.75 30.42 0.25
N ILE A 63 -4.57 29.83 -0.01
CA ILE A 63 -3.71 30.21 -1.13
C ILE A 63 -4.46 30.05 -2.46
N SER A 64 -5.14 28.92 -2.63
CA SER A 64 -5.93 28.61 -3.84
C SER A 64 -7.07 29.60 -4.04
N THR A 65 -7.77 29.96 -2.96
CA THR A 65 -8.83 30.98 -2.97
C THR A 65 -8.29 32.35 -3.34
N PHE A 66 -7.11 32.70 -2.82
CA PHE A 66 -6.43 33.95 -3.17
C PHE A 66 -6.08 33.99 -4.66
N LEU A 67 -5.46 32.93 -5.20
CA LEU A 67 -5.11 32.84 -6.63
C LEU A 67 -6.34 32.88 -7.54
N ALA A 68 -7.40 32.14 -7.20
CA ALA A 68 -8.67 32.16 -7.93
C ALA A 68 -9.34 33.54 -7.89
N THR A 69 -9.32 34.21 -6.73
CA THR A 69 -9.85 35.57 -6.57
C THR A 69 -9.05 36.58 -7.37
N TRP A 70 -7.72 36.45 -7.38
CA TRP A 70 -6.81 37.29 -8.16
C TRP A 70 -7.03 37.13 -9.67
N SER A 71 -7.09 35.89 -10.17
CA SER A 71 -7.46 35.55 -11.55
C SER A 71 -8.80 36.19 -11.94
N SER A 72 -9.81 36.00 -11.09
CA SER A 72 -11.16 36.53 -11.36
C SER A 72 -11.21 38.06 -11.27
N PHE A 73 -10.38 38.68 -10.43
CA PHE A 73 -10.23 40.14 -10.38
C PHE A 73 -9.63 40.68 -11.69
N LEU A 74 -8.54 40.06 -12.18
CA LEU A 74 -7.92 40.43 -13.46
C LEU A 74 -8.90 40.26 -14.63
N PHE A 75 -9.67 39.17 -14.64
CA PHE A 75 -10.72 38.93 -15.64
C PHE A 75 -11.80 40.04 -15.60
N SER A 76 -12.33 40.38 -14.42
CA SER A 76 -13.31 41.46 -14.26
C SER A 76 -12.76 42.81 -14.73
N TRP A 77 -11.49 43.11 -14.44
CA TRP A 77 -10.83 44.32 -14.93
C TRP A 77 -10.64 44.33 -16.45
N GLY A 78 -10.29 43.19 -17.04
CA GLY A 78 -10.21 43.02 -18.50
C GLY A 78 -11.54 43.36 -19.18
N ILE A 79 -12.66 42.85 -18.66
CA ILE A 79 -14.00 43.18 -19.17
C ILE A 79 -14.29 44.68 -19.05
N ARG A 80 -13.98 45.31 -17.91
CA ARG A 80 -14.23 46.75 -17.70
C ARG A 80 -13.45 47.60 -18.71
N GLN A 81 -12.19 47.25 -18.98
CA GLN A 81 -11.38 47.92 -19.99
C GLN A 81 -11.97 47.76 -21.39
N TRP A 82 -12.46 46.58 -21.74
CA TRP A 82 -13.09 46.35 -23.03
C TRP A 82 -14.40 47.13 -23.19
N ILE A 83 -15.28 47.12 -22.18
CA ILE A 83 -16.52 47.93 -22.19
C ILE A 83 -16.19 49.41 -22.36
N SER A 84 -15.20 49.90 -21.61
CA SER A 84 -14.69 51.27 -21.69
C SER A 84 -14.32 51.65 -23.12
N ILE A 85 -13.48 50.83 -23.77
CA ILE A 85 -13.00 51.13 -25.13
C ILE A 85 -14.13 51.00 -26.17
N ARG A 86 -15.02 50.01 -26.02
CA ARG A 86 -16.11 49.80 -26.98
C ARG A 86 -17.14 50.92 -26.96
N LEU A 87 -17.45 51.46 -25.78
CA LEU A 87 -18.31 52.64 -25.62
C LEU A 87 -17.74 53.87 -26.35
N HIS A 88 -16.42 53.95 -26.50
CA HIS A 88 -15.76 55.01 -27.24
C HIS A 88 -15.84 54.88 -28.76
N HIS A 89 -15.71 53.66 -29.31
CA HIS A 89 -15.46 53.50 -30.75
C HIS A 89 -16.69 53.07 -31.57
N GLY A 90 -17.57 52.22 -31.01
CA GLY A 90 -18.60 51.55 -31.82
C GLY A 90 -20.03 51.74 -31.32
N GLY A 91 -20.17 52.41 -30.17
CA GLY A 91 -21.37 52.40 -29.35
C GLY A 91 -21.83 51.00 -29.01
N MET A 92 -22.74 50.95 -28.05
CA MET A 92 -23.14 49.69 -27.46
C MET A 92 -24.63 49.75 -27.15
N SER A 93 -25.36 48.68 -27.48
CA SER A 93 -26.77 48.61 -27.09
C SER A 93 -26.87 48.59 -25.57
N LEU A 94 -27.88 49.26 -25.01
CA LEU A 94 -28.08 49.29 -23.55
C LEU A 94 -28.23 47.87 -22.97
N GLY A 95 -28.90 46.98 -23.70
CA GLY A 95 -29.04 45.57 -23.34
C GLY A 95 -27.69 44.84 -23.24
N GLU A 96 -26.80 45.02 -24.22
CA GLU A 96 -25.47 44.42 -24.12
C GLU A 96 -24.64 45.07 -23.00
N PHE A 97 -24.73 46.39 -22.81
CA PHE A 97 -23.94 47.09 -21.80
C PHE A 97 -24.31 46.59 -20.40
N THR A 98 -25.61 46.54 -20.09
CA THR A 98 -26.10 46.03 -18.82
C THR A 98 -25.73 44.56 -18.61
N THR A 99 -25.85 43.72 -19.63
CA THR A 99 -25.44 42.30 -19.58
C THR A 99 -23.94 42.17 -19.29
N ARG A 100 -23.07 42.94 -19.95
CA ARG A 100 -21.62 42.87 -19.73
C ARG A 100 -21.18 43.44 -18.39
N VAL A 101 -21.81 44.51 -17.93
CA VAL A 101 -21.60 45.04 -16.57
C VAL A 101 -21.97 43.99 -15.54
N LYS A 102 -23.13 43.32 -15.70
CA LYS A 102 -23.57 42.22 -14.83
C LYS A 102 -22.62 41.02 -14.84
N ILE A 103 -22.08 40.65 -16.00
CA ILE A 103 -21.06 39.60 -16.12
C ILE A 103 -19.78 40.03 -15.37
N SER A 104 -19.34 41.29 -15.51
CA SER A 104 -18.14 41.80 -14.83
C SER A 104 -18.25 41.78 -13.30
N SER A 105 -19.47 41.92 -12.76
CA SER A 105 -19.78 41.85 -11.33
C SER A 105 -20.11 40.44 -10.85
N ARG A 106 -19.89 39.41 -11.67
CA ARG A 106 -20.20 38.00 -11.37
C ARG A 106 -21.68 37.75 -11.04
N SER A 107 -22.58 38.58 -11.56
CA SER A 107 -24.03 38.39 -11.36
C SER A 107 -24.63 37.59 -12.51
N LEU A 108 -25.57 36.70 -12.19
CA LEU A 108 -26.28 35.91 -13.19
C LEU A 108 -27.21 36.79 -14.03
N VAL A 109 -27.11 36.66 -15.35
CA VAL A 109 -28.00 37.33 -16.29
C VAL A 109 -29.03 36.31 -16.76
N LEU A 110 -30.14 36.19 -16.05
CA LEU A 110 -31.26 35.32 -16.45
C LEU A 110 -32.26 36.14 -17.27
N GLN A 111 -31.94 36.37 -18.55
CA GLN A 111 -32.86 37.03 -19.47
C GLN A 111 -33.20 36.09 -20.64
N HIS A 112 -34.43 35.59 -20.68
CA HIS A 112 -34.90 34.63 -21.67
C HIS A 112 -34.69 35.09 -23.13
N ARG A 113 -34.76 36.40 -23.38
CA ARG A 113 -34.54 36.99 -24.71
C ARG A 113 -33.07 36.94 -25.17
N GLN A 114 -32.14 36.69 -24.25
CA GLN A 114 -30.69 36.66 -24.50
C GLN A 114 -30.08 35.35 -23.96
N LEU A 115 -30.60 34.21 -24.42
CA LEU A 115 -30.19 32.89 -23.94
C LEU A 115 -28.68 32.65 -24.11
N LYS A 116 -28.06 33.14 -25.19
CA LYS A 116 -26.61 33.06 -25.42
C LYS A 116 -25.79 33.70 -24.29
N TRP A 117 -26.19 34.89 -23.85
CA TRP A 117 -25.50 35.62 -22.78
C TRP A 117 -25.79 35.00 -21.41
N SER A 118 -26.98 34.44 -21.22
CA SER A 118 -27.33 33.71 -20.00
C SER A 118 -26.44 32.48 -19.84
N VAL A 119 -26.32 31.66 -20.90
CA VAL A 119 -25.43 30.49 -20.93
C VAL A 119 -23.97 30.89 -20.70
N ALA A 120 -23.48 31.93 -21.36
CA ALA A 120 -22.12 32.42 -21.15
C ALA A 120 -21.87 32.88 -19.70
N SER A 121 -22.83 33.56 -19.08
CA SER A 121 -22.72 34.00 -17.68
C SER A 121 -22.71 32.83 -16.69
N ILE A 122 -23.51 31.80 -16.95
CA ILE A 122 -23.53 30.57 -16.14
C ILE A 122 -22.21 29.81 -16.31
N ALA A 123 -21.76 29.62 -17.55
CA ALA A 123 -20.50 28.95 -17.84
C ALA A 123 -19.32 29.66 -17.16
N LEU A 124 -19.27 30.99 -17.23
CA LEU A 124 -18.24 31.78 -16.55
C LEU A 124 -18.32 31.66 -15.02
N LEU A 125 -19.53 31.66 -14.45
CA LEU A 125 -19.72 31.49 -13.01
C LEU A 125 -19.25 30.11 -12.55
N ILE A 126 -19.53 29.06 -13.33
CA ILE A 126 -19.00 27.71 -13.07
C ILE A 126 -17.48 27.71 -13.20
N LEU A 127 -16.93 28.22 -14.30
CA LEU A 127 -15.49 28.24 -14.53
C LEU A 127 -14.75 28.98 -13.41
N THR A 128 -15.24 30.15 -12.98
CA THR A 128 -14.67 30.94 -11.88
C THR A 128 -14.85 30.26 -10.53
N GLY A 129 -15.98 29.58 -10.29
CA GLY A 129 -16.24 28.83 -9.07
C GLY A 129 -15.33 27.61 -8.89
N VAL A 130 -15.05 26.89 -9.99
CA VAL A 130 -14.19 25.70 -10.00
C VAL A 130 -12.70 26.07 -9.93
N GLN A 131 -12.30 27.33 -10.14
CA GLN A 131 -10.87 27.71 -10.04
C GLN A 131 -10.28 27.42 -8.66
N THR A 132 -11.04 27.64 -7.57
CA THR A 132 -10.53 27.41 -6.21
C THR A 132 -10.24 25.93 -5.97
N SER A 133 -11.15 25.04 -6.37
CA SER A 133 -10.90 23.60 -6.30
C SER A 133 -9.76 23.19 -7.25
N GLY A 134 -9.71 23.81 -8.43
CA GLY A 134 -8.61 23.68 -9.39
C GLY A 134 -7.23 23.87 -8.75
N TRP A 135 -7.01 25.05 -8.19
CA TRP A 135 -5.76 25.38 -7.50
C TRP A 135 -5.52 24.53 -6.25
N SER A 136 -6.57 24.21 -5.49
CA SER A 136 -6.43 23.40 -4.28
C SER A 136 -5.98 22.00 -4.60
N THR A 137 -6.57 21.34 -5.61
CA THR A 137 -6.17 20.00 -6.05
C THR A 137 -4.76 20.00 -6.65
N LEU A 138 -4.36 21.07 -7.35
CA LEU A 138 -3.02 21.18 -7.90
C LEU A 138 -1.95 21.36 -6.81
N LEU A 139 -2.21 22.20 -5.81
CA LEU A 139 -1.19 22.60 -4.83
C LEU A 139 -1.16 21.72 -3.58
N THR A 140 -2.28 21.09 -3.20
CA THR A 140 -2.34 20.30 -1.97
C THR A 140 -1.57 19.00 -2.17
N PRO A 141 -0.55 18.71 -1.33
CA PRO A 141 0.14 17.43 -1.39
C PRO A 141 -0.80 16.32 -0.92
N LEU A 142 -0.66 15.15 -1.53
CA LEU A 142 -1.44 13.95 -1.26
C LEU A 142 -0.52 12.82 -0.76
N PRO A 143 -1.05 11.83 -0.03
CA PRO A 143 -0.34 10.58 0.19
C PRO A 143 -0.01 9.91 -1.15
N ILE A 144 1.24 9.53 -1.33
CA ILE A 144 1.75 8.86 -2.53
C ILE A 144 2.56 7.63 -2.12
N SER A 145 2.50 6.59 -2.95
CA SER A 145 3.32 5.38 -2.79
C SER A 145 4.38 5.34 -3.89
N ILE A 146 5.64 5.34 -3.49
CA ILE A 146 6.79 5.34 -4.41
C ILE A 146 7.32 3.90 -4.51
N PRO A 147 7.14 3.22 -5.66
CA PRO A 147 7.74 1.91 -5.87
C PRO A 147 9.24 2.05 -6.11
N SER A 148 10.03 1.32 -5.34
CA SER A 148 11.48 1.20 -5.46
C SER A 148 11.85 -0.28 -5.59
N ASN A 149 12.67 -0.62 -6.57
CA ASN A 149 13.15 -2.00 -6.69
C ASN A 149 14.09 -2.30 -5.52
N MET A 150 13.94 -3.49 -4.94
CA MET A 150 14.85 -4.03 -3.93
C MET A 150 15.49 -5.31 -4.44
N THR A 151 16.74 -5.52 -4.03
CA THR A 151 17.51 -6.72 -4.31
C THR A 151 18.06 -7.24 -3.01
N GLY A 152 17.82 -8.51 -2.71
CA GLY A 152 18.38 -9.20 -1.55
C GLY A 152 19.18 -10.42 -1.98
N THR A 153 19.85 -11.01 -1.01
CA THR A 153 20.39 -12.37 -1.14
C THR A 153 19.74 -13.25 -0.11
N GLU A 154 19.23 -14.40 -0.52
CA GLU A 154 18.66 -15.39 0.38
C GLU A 154 19.40 -16.72 0.24
N LEU A 155 19.26 -17.60 1.24
CA LEU A 155 19.78 -18.97 1.16
C LEU A 155 19.06 -19.73 0.05
N ASN A 156 19.82 -20.34 -0.85
CA ASN A 156 19.33 -21.18 -1.93
C ASN A 156 19.16 -22.62 -1.43
N LEU A 157 17.91 -23.04 -1.18
CA LEU A 157 17.58 -24.37 -0.70
C LEU A 157 17.92 -25.47 -1.72
N SER A 158 17.97 -25.13 -3.01
CA SER A 158 18.33 -26.07 -4.08
C SER A 158 19.84 -26.28 -4.24
N SER A 159 20.67 -25.58 -3.46
CA SER A 159 22.13 -25.61 -3.62
C SER A 159 22.69 -27.02 -3.37
N PRO A 160 23.55 -27.56 -4.26
CA PRO A 160 24.18 -28.86 -4.06
C PRO A 160 25.07 -28.89 -2.82
N MET A 161 25.63 -27.74 -2.42
CA MET A 161 26.45 -27.65 -1.21
C MET A 161 25.60 -27.86 0.05
N LEU A 162 24.34 -27.40 0.07
CA LEU A 162 23.44 -27.61 1.20
C LEU A 162 23.12 -29.10 1.37
N ARG A 163 22.85 -29.80 0.25
CA ARG A 163 22.70 -31.27 0.24
C ARG A 163 23.95 -32.01 0.74
N GLN A 164 25.13 -31.50 0.39
CA GLN A 164 26.39 -32.07 0.89
C GLN A 164 26.56 -31.87 2.40
N MET A 165 26.26 -30.67 2.92
CA MET A 165 26.31 -30.41 4.37
C MET A 165 25.36 -31.32 5.14
N GLN A 166 24.17 -31.54 4.57
CA GLN A 166 23.20 -32.43 5.15
C GLN A 166 23.67 -33.88 5.26
N SER A 167 24.14 -34.45 4.15
CA SER A 167 24.66 -35.82 4.13
C SER A 167 25.88 -36.01 5.03
N SER A 168 26.63 -34.94 5.32
CA SER A 168 27.76 -34.95 6.25
C SER A 168 27.38 -34.87 7.73
N GLY A 169 26.11 -34.64 8.06
CA GLY A 169 25.64 -34.43 9.44
C GLY A 169 26.01 -33.06 10.03
N ALA A 170 26.58 -32.14 9.23
CA ALA A 170 26.94 -30.80 9.70
C ALA A 170 25.71 -29.97 10.13
N LEU A 171 24.53 -30.31 9.62
CA LEU A 171 23.26 -29.67 10.00
C LEU A 171 22.76 -30.08 11.38
N ASP A 172 23.26 -31.19 11.97
CA ASP A 172 22.88 -31.61 13.31
C ASP A 172 23.24 -30.54 14.37
N TYR A 173 24.25 -29.69 14.08
CA TYR A 173 24.63 -28.59 14.97
C TYR A 173 23.49 -27.57 15.18
N CYS A 174 22.73 -27.23 14.14
CA CYS A 174 21.60 -26.30 14.21
C CYS A 174 20.40 -26.89 14.97
N VAL A 175 20.21 -28.21 14.89
CA VAL A 175 19.04 -28.91 15.43
C VAL A 175 19.26 -29.34 16.89
N PHE A 176 20.50 -29.67 17.28
CA PHE A 176 20.75 -30.41 18.53
C PHE A 176 21.52 -29.69 19.65
N GLN A 177 22.02 -28.46 19.48
CA GLN A 177 22.59 -27.70 20.62
C GLN A 177 21.51 -27.09 21.54
N SER A 178 20.81 -27.98 22.23
CA SER A 178 20.61 -28.05 23.70
C SER A 178 20.02 -26.88 24.52
N ASN A 179 19.47 -25.82 23.95
CA ASN A 179 18.54 -24.91 24.69
C ASN A 179 17.34 -24.42 23.85
N VAL A 180 17.32 -24.77 22.57
CA VAL A 180 16.30 -24.32 21.59
C VAL A 180 15.09 -25.24 21.55
N LEU A 181 15.26 -26.50 21.95
CA LEU A 181 14.23 -27.55 21.90
C LEU A 181 12.91 -27.18 22.60
N PRO A 182 12.88 -26.49 23.77
CA PRO A 182 11.63 -26.11 24.40
C PRO A 182 10.84 -25.11 23.54
N SER A 183 11.48 -24.02 23.10
CA SER A 183 10.84 -23.01 22.23
C SER A 183 10.45 -23.58 20.87
N PHE A 184 11.26 -24.49 20.33
CA PHE A 184 10.99 -25.20 19.09
C PHE A 184 9.82 -26.20 19.23
N SER A 185 9.63 -26.80 20.40
CA SER A 185 8.46 -27.67 20.66
C SER A 185 7.15 -26.87 20.74
N VAL A 186 7.18 -25.69 21.36
CA VAL A 186 6.00 -24.80 21.43
C VAL A 186 5.65 -24.29 20.05
N GLY A 187 6.61 -23.71 19.32
CA GLY A 187 6.36 -23.15 17.98
C GLY A 187 5.82 -24.18 16.97
N ARG A 188 6.32 -25.42 17.01
CA ARG A 188 5.78 -26.53 16.21
C ARG A 188 4.35 -26.90 16.58
N THR A 189 4.05 -26.94 17.88
CA THR A 189 2.69 -27.28 18.35
C THR A 189 1.70 -26.19 17.94
N GLU A 190 2.07 -24.93 18.14
CA GLU A 190 1.27 -23.77 17.77
C GLU A 190 1.06 -23.66 16.25
N SER A 191 2.07 -24.00 15.43
CA SER A 191 1.94 -23.97 13.97
C SER A 191 0.93 -25.00 13.47
N GLY A 192 1.01 -26.23 13.97
CA GLY A 192 0.04 -27.27 13.63
C GLY A 192 -1.37 -26.93 14.11
N TYR A 193 -1.50 -26.37 15.32
CA TYR A 193 -2.78 -25.93 15.86
C TYR A 193 -3.39 -24.76 15.08
N ALA A 194 -2.55 -23.82 14.62
CA ALA A 194 -2.95 -22.71 13.77
C ALA A 194 -3.51 -23.21 12.43
N ALA A 195 -2.83 -24.13 11.74
CA ALA A 195 -3.30 -24.68 10.48
C ALA A 195 -4.67 -25.36 10.60
N VAL A 196 -4.87 -26.18 11.63
CA VAL A 196 -6.17 -26.84 11.89
C VAL A 196 -7.27 -25.84 12.22
N LYS A 197 -6.95 -24.72 12.88
CA LYS A 197 -7.92 -23.65 13.15
C LYS A 197 -8.39 -22.93 11.88
N ASP A 198 -7.47 -22.67 10.96
CA ASP A 198 -7.77 -21.98 9.71
C ASP A 198 -8.74 -22.78 8.84
N ASP A 199 -8.52 -24.09 8.75
CA ASP A 199 -9.41 -25.00 8.02
C ASP A 199 -10.84 -24.98 8.57
N ASN A 200 -10.98 -24.82 9.90
CA ASN A 200 -12.26 -24.65 10.57
C ASN A 200 -12.83 -23.22 10.46
N GLY A 201 -12.26 -22.35 9.62
CA GLY A 201 -12.70 -20.99 9.38
C GLY A 201 -12.40 -20.00 10.53
N PHE A 202 -11.53 -20.39 11.47
CA PHE A 202 -11.08 -19.49 12.54
C PHE A 202 -9.79 -18.78 12.13
N PRO A 203 -9.62 -17.49 12.48
CA PRO A 203 -8.38 -16.80 12.21
C PRO A 203 -7.23 -17.50 12.94
N ALA A 204 -6.27 -18.00 12.16
CA ALA A 204 -5.07 -18.64 12.64
C ALA A 204 -3.91 -17.65 12.57
N THR A 205 -3.23 -17.42 13.69
CA THR A 205 -2.04 -16.57 13.68
C THR A 205 -0.91 -17.28 14.38
N LEU A 206 0.23 -17.40 13.70
CA LEU A 206 1.45 -17.97 14.26
C LEU A 206 2.50 -16.88 14.40
N THR A 207 2.99 -16.64 15.61
CA THR A 207 4.07 -15.67 15.82
C THR A 207 5.42 -16.38 15.86
N MET A 208 6.34 -15.98 14.99
CA MET A 208 7.73 -16.46 14.92
C MET A 208 8.66 -15.25 14.75
N MET A 209 9.66 -15.11 15.62
CA MET A 209 10.61 -13.97 15.61
C MET A 209 9.95 -12.59 15.80
N ASP A 210 8.92 -12.50 16.67
CA ASP A 210 8.05 -11.32 16.85
C ASP A 210 7.17 -10.97 15.63
N GLU A 211 7.22 -11.80 14.59
CA GLU A 211 6.47 -11.61 13.35
C GLU A 211 5.31 -12.59 13.24
N THR A 212 4.12 -12.12 12.83
CA THR A 212 2.87 -12.91 12.85
C THR A 212 2.41 -13.35 11.47
N PHE A 213 2.43 -14.66 11.21
CA PHE A 213 1.95 -15.33 10.00
C PHE A 213 0.45 -15.60 10.09
N ASN A 214 -0.27 -15.43 8.98
CA ASN A 214 -1.74 -15.47 8.95
C ASN A 214 -2.36 -16.85 8.70
N VAL A 215 -1.58 -17.92 8.43
CA VAL A 215 -2.04 -19.32 8.38
C VAL A 215 -0.81 -20.23 8.42
N GLU A 216 -0.01 -20.13 7.35
CA GLU A 216 1.15 -20.97 7.06
C GLU A 216 2.40 -20.12 6.95
N THR A 217 3.55 -20.76 7.19
CA THR A 217 4.84 -20.10 7.00
C THR A 217 5.41 -20.38 5.63
N ALA A 218 4.92 -21.38 4.89
CA ALA A 218 5.49 -21.85 3.63
C ALA A 218 7.01 -22.10 3.67
N GLY A 219 7.59 -22.30 4.86
CA GLY A 219 9.04 -22.42 5.04
C GLY A 219 9.84 -21.14 4.75
N ILE A 220 9.19 -19.97 4.68
CA ILE A 220 9.84 -18.69 4.41
C ILE A 220 10.36 -18.02 5.69
N LEU A 221 11.39 -17.19 5.53
CA LEU A 221 11.89 -16.39 6.65
C LEU A 221 11.17 -15.04 6.72
N PRO A 222 10.79 -14.59 7.92
CA PRO A 222 10.40 -13.20 8.08
C PRO A 222 11.60 -12.32 7.73
N LEU A 223 11.30 -11.18 7.11
CA LEU A 223 12.31 -10.18 6.75
C LEU A 223 12.00 -8.88 7.44
N SER A 224 13.05 -8.27 7.96
CA SER A 224 13.01 -6.89 8.42
C SER A 224 13.74 -6.01 7.41
N LEU A 225 13.15 -4.86 7.07
CA LEU A 225 13.82 -3.84 6.24
C LEU A 225 14.93 -3.12 7.00
N TYR A 226 14.77 -3.02 8.31
CA TYR A 226 15.72 -2.38 9.19
C TYR A 226 16.68 -3.43 9.72
N ASP A 227 17.91 -3.00 9.99
CA ASP A 227 18.88 -3.77 10.76
C ASP A 227 18.38 -3.82 12.22
N THR A 228 17.26 -4.52 12.41
CA THR A 228 16.78 -4.87 13.71
C THR A 228 17.75 -5.93 14.19
N ASN A 229 18.41 -5.66 15.31
CA ASN A 229 19.02 -6.71 16.12
C ASN A 229 17.88 -7.59 16.67
N THR A 230 17.13 -8.26 15.80
CA THR A 230 16.27 -9.37 16.15
C THR A 230 17.23 -10.49 16.52
N THR A 231 17.67 -10.44 17.77
CA THR A 231 18.35 -11.55 18.40
C THR A 231 17.30 -12.61 18.60
N LEU A 232 17.22 -13.56 17.68
CA LEU A 232 16.68 -14.85 18.09
C LEU A 232 17.63 -15.37 19.16
N PHE A 233 17.08 -15.66 20.35
CA PHE A 233 17.85 -16.18 21.47
C PHE A 233 18.27 -17.63 21.19
N PHE A 234 19.16 -17.83 20.22
CA PHE A 234 20.01 -19.00 20.14
C PHE A 234 21.18 -18.72 21.08
N ASN A 235 21.09 -19.21 22.32
CA ASN A 235 22.17 -19.09 23.32
C ASN A 235 22.66 -17.66 23.66
N GLY A 236 21.84 -16.61 23.42
CA GLY A 236 22.05 -15.28 24.00
C GLY A 236 22.84 -14.26 23.17
N THR A 237 23.24 -14.54 21.92
CA THR A 237 24.01 -13.56 21.12
C THR A 237 23.78 -13.55 19.61
N THR A 238 22.94 -14.43 19.05
CA THR A 238 22.92 -14.59 17.58
C THR A 238 21.86 -13.71 16.92
N VAL A 239 22.31 -12.73 16.14
CA VAL A 239 21.47 -11.92 15.24
C VAL A 239 21.36 -12.68 13.92
N ILE A 240 20.16 -12.77 13.34
CA ILE A 240 19.99 -13.28 11.98
C ILE A 240 19.95 -12.09 11.04
N PRO A 241 21.03 -11.78 10.31
CA PRO A 241 20.99 -10.75 9.29
C PRO A 241 20.35 -11.35 8.04
N THR A 242 19.02 -11.29 7.93
CA THR A 242 18.40 -11.24 6.62
C THR A 242 18.51 -9.80 6.10
N THR A 243 19.74 -9.36 5.82
CA THR A 243 19.98 -8.02 5.29
C THR A 243 19.43 -7.92 3.87
N LEU A 244 18.19 -7.41 3.77
CA LEU A 244 17.75 -6.78 2.54
C LEU A 244 18.45 -5.44 2.43
N GLN A 245 19.24 -5.28 1.38
CA GLN A 245 19.80 -3.99 1.05
C GLN A 245 19.00 -3.40 -0.11
N PRO A 246 18.09 -2.44 0.13
CA PRO A 246 17.45 -1.74 -0.95
C PRO A 246 18.52 -1.18 -1.89
N THR A 247 18.36 -1.42 -3.19
CA THR A 247 19.36 -1.06 -4.21
C THR A 247 19.51 0.46 -4.34
N ALA A 248 18.57 1.23 -3.78
CA ALA A 248 18.65 2.67 -3.73
C ALA A 248 19.52 3.11 -2.53
N ASP A 249 20.65 3.78 -2.83
CA ASP A 249 21.59 4.34 -1.85
C ASP A 249 20.94 5.30 -0.83
N GLN A 250 19.71 5.73 -1.07
CA GLN A 250 18.86 6.48 -0.15
C GLN A 250 17.42 6.02 -0.34
N LEU A 251 16.88 5.23 0.60
CA LEU A 251 15.42 5.18 0.69
C LEU A 251 14.94 6.59 1.02
N PRO A 252 13.87 7.07 0.39
CA PRO A 252 13.20 8.26 0.89
C PRO A 252 12.75 7.97 2.32
N ASP A 253 13.03 8.88 3.23
CA ASP A 253 12.49 8.83 4.58
C ASP A 253 10.96 8.64 4.51
N SER A 254 10.49 7.51 5.05
CA SER A 254 9.14 6.99 4.80
C SER A 254 8.29 7.07 6.06
N LEU A 255 7.04 7.50 5.93
CA LEU A 255 6.04 7.39 7.00
C LEU A 255 5.62 5.94 7.22
N SER A 256 5.69 5.15 6.16
CA SER A 256 5.26 3.76 6.09
C SER A 256 5.93 3.09 4.88
N SER A 257 6.33 1.83 5.01
CA SER A 257 6.94 0.98 3.99
C SER A 257 6.23 -0.38 3.90
N ASN A 258 5.49 -0.59 2.81
CA ASN A 258 5.06 -1.94 2.46
C ASN A 258 6.05 -2.49 1.43
N PHE A 259 6.37 -3.78 1.43
CA PHE A 259 7.19 -4.35 0.37
C PHE A 259 6.74 -5.73 -0.05
N THR A 260 6.96 -6.03 -1.32
CA THR A 260 6.72 -7.35 -1.87
C THR A 260 8.03 -7.99 -2.25
N MET A 261 8.23 -9.26 -1.94
CA MET A 261 9.44 -9.97 -2.32
C MET A 261 9.17 -11.43 -2.66
N THR A 262 9.83 -11.93 -3.70
CA THR A 262 9.78 -13.35 -4.06
C THR A 262 10.83 -14.11 -3.26
N GLN A 263 10.40 -15.06 -2.44
CA GLN A 263 11.27 -15.91 -1.63
C GLN A 263 11.17 -17.37 -2.01
N GLN A 264 12.27 -18.11 -1.90
CA GLN A 264 12.18 -19.56 -1.80
C GLN A 264 11.54 -19.97 -0.47
N GLY A 265 10.67 -20.95 -0.49
CA GLY A 265 10.04 -21.57 0.67
C GLY A 265 10.34 -23.07 0.73
N PHE A 266 9.88 -23.69 1.80
CA PHE A 266 9.90 -25.14 1.98
C PHE A 266 8.50 -25.57 2.39
N THR A 267 7.87 -26.39 1.57
CA THR A 267 6.58 -27.01 1.88
C THR A 267 6.69 -28.52 1.72
N THR A 268 5.70 -29.24 2.22
CA THR A 268 5.63 -30.69 2.07
C THR A 268 4.27 -31.07 1.55
N VAL A 269 4.23 -31.95 0.55
CA VAL A 269 2.98 -32.64 0.21
C VAL A 269 2.92 -33.86 1.11
N ILE A 270 1.85 -33.96 1.90
CA ILE A 270 1.62 -35.02 2.84
C ILE A 270 0.40 -35.79 2.38
N ASP A 271 0.51 -37.11 2.39
CA ASP A 271 -0.56 -38.04 2.05
C ASP A 271 -0.61 -39.09 3.16
N CYS A 272 -1.66 -39.06 3.97
CA CYS A 272 -1.85 -39.92 5.13
C CYS A 272 -2.92 -40.97 4.86
N GLU A 273 -2.60 -42.23 5.19
CA GLU A 273 -3.56 -43.33 5.10
C GLU A 273 -3.57 -44.15 6.41
N PHE A 274 -4.76 -44.64 6.78
CA PHE A 274 -4.86 -45.64 7.83
C PHE A 274 -4.39 -46.99 7.30
N VAL A 275 -3.48 -47.62 8.04
CA VAL A 275 -2.95 -48.94 7.71
C VAL A 275 -3.33 -49.92 8.79
N ASN A 276 -3.71 -51.14 8.39
CA ASN A 276 -3.97 -52.20 9.36
C ASN A 276 -2.67 -52.52 10.13
N SER A 277 -2.72 -52.36 11.45
CA SER A 277 -1.58 -52.55 12.37
C SER A 277 -0.91 -53.94 12.31
N THR A 278 -1.55 -54.91 11.65
CA THR A 278 -1.01 -56.25 11.41
C THR A 278 0.03 -56.31 10.30
N ASP A 279 0.22 -55.26 9.50
CA ASP A 279 1.25 -55.27 8.46
C ASP A 279 2.66 -55.22 9.09
N PRO A 280 3.47 -56.29 8.97
CA PRO A 280 4.81 -56.31 9.54
C PRO A 280 5.75 -55.26 8.93
N ALA A 281 5.42 -54.67 7.78
CA ALA A 281 6.20 -53.58 7.20
C ALA A 281 6.12 -52.28 8.03
N PHE A 282 5.08 -52.12 8.84
CA PHE A 282 4.81 -50.91 9.62
C PHE A 282 4.67 -51.18 11.13
N ALA A 283 4.96 -52.40 11.58
CA ALA A 283 4.91 -52.74 12.98
C ALA A 283 6.05 -52.06 13.76
N ALA A 284 5.72 -51.10 14.62
CA ALA A 284 6.66 -50.70 15.65
C ALA A 284 6.64 -51.75 16.76
N SER A 285 7.78 -52.39 17.03
CA SER A 285 7.86 -53.25 18.21
C SER A 285 7.90 -52.36 19.44
N LEU A 286 6.90 -52.51 20.31
CA LEU A 286 6.89 -51.93 21.64
C LEU A 286 7.57 -52.92 22.60
N THR A 287 8.72 -52.55 23.13
CA THR A 287 9.26 -53.24 24.32
C THR A 287 8.98 -52.34 25.52
N THR A 288 8.05 -52.76 26.39
CA THR A 288 7.79 -52.12 27.69
C THR A 288 8.76 -52.68 28.72
N ASP A 289 9.77 -51.89 29.08
CA ASP A 289 10.60 -52.24 30.22
C ASP A 289 9.95 -51.67 31.49
N THR A 290 9.60 -52.52 32.45
CA THR A 290 8.96 -52.07 33.69
C THR A 290 10.03 -51.77 34.72
N VAL A 291 10.29 -50.48 34.96
CA VAL A 291 11.18 -50.08 36.05
C VAL A 291 10.41 -50.22 37.36
N LYS A 292 10.55 -51.40 37.99
CA LYS A 292 10.19 -51.60 39.40
C LYS A 292 11.33 -51.04 40.25
N ASP A 293 11.01 -50.23 41.25
CA ASP A 293 11.93 -49.58 42.21
C ASP A 293 12.49 -48.20 41.83
N TRP A 294 11.62 -47.26 41.46
CA TRP A 294 11.96 -45.84 41.70
C TRP A 294 11.82 -45.53 43.20
N SER A 295 12.87 -45.81 43.97
CA SER A 295 12.94 -45.53 45.41
C SER A 295 13.21 -44.03 45.69
N SER A 296 12.37 -43.13 45.19
CA SER A 296 12.31 -41.78 45.78
C SER A 296 11.59 -41.93 47.11
N GLY A 297 12.31 -41.75 48.23
CA GLY A 297 11.89 -42.06 49.61
C GLY A 297 10.66 -41.33 50.18
N ALA A 298 9.62 -41.10 49.39
CA ALA A 298 8.33 -40.58 49.81
C ALA A 298 7.22 -41.20 48.94
N GLN A 299 6.45 -42.12 49.56
CA GLN A 299 5.26 -42.83 49.08
C GLN A 299 5.47 -44.21 48.44
N ASP A 300 5.01 -45.25 49.17
CA ASP A 300 4.89 -46.65 48.75
C ASP A 300 3.80 -46.84 47.68
N GLY A 301 3.99 -46.22 46.51
CA GLY A 301 3.20 -46.49 45.31
C GLY A 301 4.06 -47.21 44.27
N ASN A 302 3.64 -48.41 43.84
CA ASN A 302 4.25 -49.04 42.67
C ASN A 302 3.86 -48.23 41.42
N ILE A 303 4.64 -47.20 41.10
CA ILE A 303 4.55 -46.53 39.80
C ILE A 303 5.33 -47.40 38.81
N THR A 304 4.59 -48.17 38.00
CA THR A 304 5.18 -48.86 36.85
C THR A 304 5.47 -47.85 35.76
N PHE A 305 6.75 -47.52 35.60
CA PHE A 305 7.23 -46.83 34.42
C PHE A 305 7.43 -47.87 33.31
N SER A 306 6.64 -47.77 32.25
CA SER A 306 6.89 -48.52 31.02
C SER A 306 7.81 -47.69 30.14
N GLN A 307 9.06 -48.12 29.96
CA GLN A 307 9.91 -47.49 28.94
C GLN A 307 9.46 -47.96 27.56
N LEU A 308 9.07 -47.02 26.70
CA LEU A 308 8.70 -47.31 25.32
C LEU A 308 9.96 -47.37 24.44
N THR A 309 10.42 -48.57 24.07
CA THR A 309 11.43 -48.73 23.01
C THR A 309 10.74 -49.07 21.72
N ALA A 310 10.73 -48.11 20.79
CA ALA A 310 10.23 -48.28 19.44
C ALA A 310 11.35 -48.76 18.51
N GLY A 311 11.16 -49.92 17.90
CA GLY A 311 11.94 -50.35 16.74
C GLY A 311 11.03 -50.45 15.53
N SER A 312 11.34 -49.74 14.45
CA SER A 312 10.74 -50.01 13.15
C SER A 312 11.71 -50.83 12.31
N THR A 313 11.18 -51.76 11.53
CA THR A 313 11.90 -52.29 10.37
C THR A 313 11.43 -51.49 9.16
N CYS A 314 12.01 -50.32 8.93
CA CYS A 314 11.81 -49.64 7.64
C CYS A 314 12.23 -50.65 6.56
N THR A 315 11.28 -51.10 5.73
CA THR A 315 11.58 -52.08 4.68
C THR A 315 12.64 -51.50 3.76
N ALA A 316 13.71 -52.28 3.54
CA ALA A 316 14.88 -51.84 2.79
C ALA A 316 14.46 -51.27 1.43
N PRO A 317 15.02 -50.12 1.00
CA PRO A 317 16.42 -49.73 1.25
C PRO A 317 16.69 -48.75 2.41
N ALA A 318 15.69 -48.33 3.18
CA ALA A 318 15.81 -47.35 4.27
C ALA A 318 16.68 -47.85 5.44
N LYS A 319 17.83 -47.21 5.73
CA LYS A 319 18.92 -47.79 6.55
C LYS A 319 19.22 -47.12 7.88
N THR A 320 18.31 -46.35 8.47
CA THR A 320 18.53 -45.72 9.78
C THR A 320 17.27 -45.63 10.61
N ASN A 321 17.23 -46.34 11.74
CA ASN A 321 16.23 -46.13 12.79
C ASN A 321 16.45 -44.74 13.38
N LEU A 322 15.49 -43.84 13.19
CA LEU A 322 15.46 -42.57 13.91
C LEU A 322 15.13 -42.86 15.38
N SER A 323 15.91 -42.25 16.28
CA SER A 323 15.98 -42.50 17.72
C SER A 323 14.62 -42.65 18.41
N SER A 324 14.47 -43.69 19.25
CA SER A 324 13.32 -43.86 20.12
C SER A 324 13.34 -42.83 21.27
N MET A 325 12.23 -42.14 21.49
CA MET A 325 11.99 -41.42 22.74
C MET A 325 11.26 -42.34 23.73
N SER A 326 11.72 -42.33 24.98
CA SER A 326 11.06 -43.06 26.07
C SER A 326 9.91 -42.21 26.60
N ALA A 327 8.67 -42.63 26.35
CA ALA A 327 7.50 -42.11 27.04
C ALA A 327 7.33 -42.83 28.38
N TYR A 328 6.89 -42.12 29.42
CA TYR A 328 6.55 -42.69 30.72
C TYR A 328 5.05 -42.59 30.93
N THR A 329 4.36 -43.72 31.01
CA THR A 329 2.91 -43.77 31.26
C THR A 329 2.64 -44.37 32.64
N SER A 330 1.72 -43.79 33.41
CA SER A 330 1.24 -44.39 34.66
C SER A 330 0.00 -45.25 34.41
N GLY A 331 0.06 -46.54 34.73
CA GLY A 331 -1.11 -47.45 34.65
C GLY A 331 -0.80 -48.80 34.02
N ASN A 332 -1.81 -49.70 34.00
CA ASN A 332 -1.72 -51.02 33.35
C ASN A 332 -1.88 -50.94 31.82
N GLN A 333 -2.40 -49.84 31.29
CA GLN A 333 -2.47 -49.54 29.86
C GLN A 333 -1.59 -48.32 29.61
N ALA A 334 -0.65 -48.45 28.68
CA ALA A 334 0.21 -47.35 28.28
C ALA A 334 -0.53 -46.49 27.26
N ASN A 335 -0.93 -45.28 27.66
CA ASN A 335 -1.50 -44.30 26.74
C ASN A 335 -0.35 -43.59 26.03
N TYR A 336 -0.20 -43.80 24.72
CA TYR A 336 0.86 -43.14 23.96
C TYR A 336 0.46 -42.91 22.51
N ILE A 337 1.14 -41.94 21.89
CA ILE A 337 1.25 -41.79 20.44
C ILE A 337 2.74 -41.88 20.13
N LEU A 338 3.11 -42.88 19.34
CA LEU A 338 4.46 -43.10 18.86
C LEU A 338 4.54 -42.65 17.40
N MET A 339 5.51 -41.81 17.08
CA MET A 339 5.84 -41.44 15.70
C MET A 339 7.21 -41.98 15.33
N VAL A 340 7.32 -42.68 14.21
CA VAL A 340 8.60 -43.18 13.67
C VAL A 340 8.79 -42.68 12.24
N GLY A 341 9.92 -42.04 11.97
CA GLY A 341 10.29 -41.62 10.62
C GLY A 341 11.15 -42.66 9.90
N CYS A 342 10.83 -42.94 8.66
CA CYS A 342 11.62 -43.74 7.72
C CYS A 342 11.94 -42.91 6.47
N GLN A 343 13.13 -43.05 5.90
CA GLN A 343 13.50 -42.39 4.64
C GLN A 343 13.42 -43.39 3.48
N ALA A 344 12.54 -43.15 2.51
CA ALA A 344 12.31 -44.01 1.34
C ALA A 344 12.68 -43.27 0.05
N GLY A 345 13.99 -43.17 -0.22
CA GLY A 345 14.50 -42.40 -1.36
C GLY A 345 14.38 -40.90 -1.12
N GLU A 346 13.64 -40.21 -1.98
CA GLU A 346 13.35 -38.77 -1.89
C GLU A 346 12.17 -38.46 -0.96
N ASN A 347 11.36 -39.48 -0.66
CA ASN A 347 10.19 -39.35 0.20
C ASN A 347 10.51 -39.82 1.62
N TYR A 348 9.77 -39.29 2.57
CA TYR A 348 9.82 -39.71 3.97
C TYR A 348 8.49 -40.35 4.34
N THR A 349 8.53 -41.38 5.15
CA THR A 349 7.34 -42.05 5.65
C THR A 349 7.32 -41.87 7.17
N LEU A 350 6.30 -41.20 7.68
CA LEU A 350 6.02 -41.12 9.11
C LEU A 350 4.98 -42.16 9.46
N ILE A 351 5.29 -43.01 10.43
CA ILE A 351 4.39 -44.03 10.95
C ILE A 351 3.95 -43.55 12.33
N PHE A 352 2.66 -43.32 12.51
CA PHE A 352 2.07 -43.06 13.81
C PHE A 352 1.37 -44.31 14.32
N GLN A 353 1.65 -44.67 15.56
CA GLN A 353 1.02 -45.76 16.26
C GLN A 353 0.56 -45.27 17.62
N SER A 354 -0.73 -45.36 17.87
CA SER A 354 -1.31 -45.02 19.16
C SER A 354 -1.61 -46.26 20.01
N SER A 355 -1.77 -46.05 21.31
CA SER A 355 -2.33 -47.05 22.22
C SER A 355 -3.12 -46.41 23.37
N GLY A 356 -4.09 -47.15 23.91
CA GLY A 356 -4.85 -46.78 25.12
C GLY A 356 -5.92 -45.75 24.81
N THR A 357 -5.92 -44.62 25.51
CA THR A 357 -6.87 -43.51 25.26
C THR A 357 -6.76 -42.92 23.86
N TYR A 358 -5.65 -43.17 23.15
CA TYR A 358 -5.42 -42.70 21.79
C TYR A 358 -5.72 -43.77 20.73
N ASP A 359 -6.29 -44.93 21.10
CA ASP A 359 -6.61 -46.03 20.18
C ASP A 359 -7.48 -45.59 18.98
N PHE A 360 -8.23 -44.47 19.12
CA PHE A 360 -9.02 -43.88 18.05
C PHE A 360 -8.20 -43.42 16.83
N LEU A 361 -6.93 -43.03 17.01
CA LEU A 361 -6.04 -42.61 15.91
C LEU A 361 -5.60 -43.76 15.00
N LYS A 362 -5.91 -45.02 15.35
CA LYS A 362 -5.47 -46.24 14.64
C LYS A 362 -3.96 -46.19 14.32
N THR A 363 -3.48 -47.05 13.44
CA THR A 363 -2.12 -46.90 12.87
C THR A 363 -2.27 -46.14 11.57
N MET A 364 -1.55 -45.03 11.44
CA MET A 364 -1.57 -44.20 10.24
C MET A 364 -0.16 -44.05 9.69
N VAL A 365 -0.06 -44.01 8.37
CA VAL A 365 1.18 -43.86 7.64
C VAL A 365 1.05 -42.64 6.76
N CYS A 366 1.92 -41.65 6.98
CA CYS A 366 1.96 -40.44 6.18
C CYS A 366 3.21 -40.43 5.31
N THR A 367 3.04 -40.25 4.02
CA THR A 367 4.13 -40.06 3.07
C THR A 367 4.35 -38.57 2.86
N LEU A 368 5.54 -38.09 3.20
CA LEU A 368 5.97 -36.71 3.07
C LEU A 368 6.87 -36.59 1.85
N THR A 369 6.46 -35.72 0.93
CA THR A 369 7.24 -35.35 -0.26
C THR A 369 7.68 -33.90 -0.11
N PRO A 370 8.94 -33.64 0.32
CA PRO A 370 9.43 -32.28 0.49
C PRO A 370 9.54 -31.56 -0.86
N GLN A 371 9.12 -30.29 -0.88
CA GLN A 371 9.13 -29.44 -2.07
C GLN A 371 9.75 -28.08 -1.75
N ILE A 372 10.55 -27.57 -2.69
CA ILE A 372 11.01 -26.19 -2.65
C ILE A 372 9.97 -25.36 -3.39
N THR A 373 9.32 -24.45 -2.68
CA THR A 373 8.33 -23.55 -3.25
C THR A 373 8.95 -22.18 -3.48
N THR A 374 8.26 -21.36 -4.27
CA THR A 374 8.58 -19.95 -4.41
C THR A 374 7.31 -19.17 -4.09
N VAL A 375 7.42 -18.18 -3.22
CA VAL A 375 6.30 -17.44 -2.63
C VAL A 375 6.51 -15.95 -2.82
N ASP A 376 5.49 -15.26 -3.33
CA ASP A 376 5.45 -13.81 -3.35
C ASP A 376 4.88 -13.29 -2.02
N VAL A 377 5.75 -12.75 -1.19
CA VAL A 377 5.41 -12.31 0.16
C VAL A 377 5.09 -10.82 0.15
N VAL A 378 4.01 -10.41 0.81
CA VAL A 378 3.65 -8.99 1.01
C VAL A 378 3.82 -8.64 2.48
N TYR A 379 4.80 -7.79 2.74
CA TYR A 379 5.12 -7.23 4.05
C TYR A 379 4.43 -5.88 4.21
N SER A 380 3.74 -5.69 5.34
CA SER A 380 3.07 -4.44 5.69
C SER A 380 3.59 -3.89 7.01
N ASP A 381 3.61 -2.56 7.19
CA ASP A 381 4.11 -1.92 8.43
C ASP A 381 3.31 -2.27 9.70
N SER A 382 2.16 -2.93 9.57
CA SER A 382 1.23 -3.14 10.69
C SER A 382 1.66 -4.23 11.69
N ASN A 383 2.92 -4.71 11.65
CA ASN A 383 3.39 -5.92 12.36
C ASN A 383 2.60 -7.20 12.00
N PHE A 384 1.75 -7.15 10.97
CA PHE A 384 0.98 -8.27 10.46
C PHE A 384 1.44 -8.62 9.04
N PHE A 385 1.75 -9.90 8.85
CA PHE A 385 2.26 -10.46 7.61
C PHE A 385 1.10 -11.02 6.81
N PHE A 386 0.94 -10.53 5.60
CA PHE A 386 0.07 -11.15 4.61
C PHE A 386 0.96 -11.81 3.56
N ALA A 387 1.50 -12.98 3.87
CA ALA A 387 2.04 -13.84 2.84
C ALA A 387 0.86 -14.34 2.00
N THR A 388 0.66 -13.76 0.82
CA THR A 388 -0.27 -14.36 -0.15
C THR A 388 0.50 -15.43 -0.89
N ILE A 389 0.38 -16.67 -0.42
CA ILE A 389 1.05 -17.80 -1.07
C ILE A 389 0.41 -17.98 -2.45
N THR A 390 1.11 -17.55 -3.49
CA THR A 390 0.78 -17.93 -4.86
C THR A 390 1.70 -19.09 -5.20
N PRO A 391 1.26 -20.36 -5.09
CA PRO A 391 2.10 -21.49 -5.39
C PRO A 391 2.47 -21.46 -6.87
N THR A 392 3.69 -21.04 -7.18
CA THR A 392 4.27 -21.31 -8.50
C THR A 392 4.89 -22.70 -8.42
N THR A 393 4.15 -23.72 -8.84
CA THR A 393 4.69 -25.08 -8.98
C THR A 393 5.75 -25.07 -10.06
N ARG A 394 7.01 -24.99 -9.64
CA ARG A 394 8.15 -25.31 -10.49
C ARG A 394 8.65 -26.67 -10.04
N GLU A 395 8.36 -27.70 -10.84
CA GLU A 395 8.99 -29.02 -10.74
C GLU A 395 10.50 -28.89 -11.01
N ASP A 396 11.26 -28.34 -10.07
CA ASP A 396 12.70 -28.57 -10.01
C ASP A 396 12.91 -29.64 -8.93
N SER A 397 13.18 -30.87 -9.38
CA SER A 397 13.39 -32.10 -8.59
C SER A 397 14.68 -32.10 -7.74
N GLY A 398 15.07 -30.93 -7.23
CA GLY A 398 16.22 -30.76 -6.33
C GLY A 398 15.79 -30.90 -4.87
N VAL A 399 15.73 -32.14 -4.38
CA VAL A 399 15.25 -32.44 -3.02
C VAL A 399 16.20 -31.92 -1.95
N ALA A 400 15.68 -31.11 -1.03
CA ALA A 400 16.30 -30.84 0.25
C ALA A 400 15.90 -31.98 1.20
N GLU A 401 16.88 -32.71 1.72
CA GLU A 401 16.61 -33.70 2.76
C GLU A 401 16.16 -32.91 4.03
N PRO A 402 15.25 -33.42 4.87
CA PRO A 402 15.12 -32.97 6.26
C PRO A 402 16.16 -33.62 7.18
N GLY A 403 16.64 -32.85 8.16
CA GLY A 403 17.64 -33.28 9.14
C GLY A 403 17.18 -34.49 9.98
N ARG A 404 18.14 -35.29 10.44
CA ARG A 404 17.86 -36.51 11.20
C ARG A 404 17.45 -36.17 12.64
N GLY A 405 16.18 -36.40 12.98
CA GLY A 405 15.79 -36.77 14.35
C GLY A 405 14.99 -35.74 15.15
N SER A 406 13.71 -36.06 15.36
CA SER A 406 13.06 -35.94 16.67
C SER A 406 11.74 -36.73 16.63
N CYS A 407 11.58 -37.71 17.50
CA CYS A 407 10.30 -38.37 17.75
C CYS A 407 9.43 -37.48 18.66
N TRP A 408 8.12 -37.50 18.46
CA TRP A 408 7.15 -36.76 19.26
C TRP A 408 6.65 -37.63 20.41
N VAL A 409 6.50 -37.05 21.60
CA VAL A 409 5.70 -37.61 22.71
C VAL A 409 4.93 -36.44 23.32
N GLY A 410 3.71 -36.20 22.82
CA GLY A 410 2.79 -35.26 23.43
C GLY A 410 1.92 -35.99 24.46
N GLY A 411 2.23 -35.83 25.75
CA GLY A 411 1.32 -36.18 26.84
C GLY A 411 0.84 -34.90 27.50
N HIS A 412 -0.29 -34.36 27.04
CA HIS A 412 -0.95 -33.25 27.73
C HIS A 412 -2.16 -33.81 28.49
N ASP A 413 -2.06 -33.77 29.81
CA ASP A 413 -2.95 -34.44 30.77
C ASP A 413 -4.10 -33.49 31.20
N ASP A 414 -4.77 -32.85 30.24
CA ASP A 414 -5.92 -31.99 30.51
C ASP A 414 -7.22 -32.79 30.29
N ASN A 415 -7.79 -33.28 31.39
CA ASN A 415 -9.07 -34.00 31.49
C ASN A 415 -10.30 -33.14 31.10
N ARG A 416 -10.35 -32.61 29.87
CA ARG A 416 -11.59 -32.09 29.29
C ARG A 416 -12.17 -33.13 28.35
N GLU A 417 -13.27 -33.75 28.79
CA GLU A 417 -14.15 -34.56 27.94
C GLU A 417 -14.59 -33.74 26.72
N TYR A 418 -13.93 -33.99 25.59
CA TYR A 418 -14.29 -33.53 24.24
C TYR A 418 -14.71 -34.78 23.45
N GLU A 419 -15.68 -35.54 23.98
CA GLU A 419 -15.93 -36.92 23.54
C GLU A 419 -17.13 -37.09 22.59
N ASP A 420 -17.89 -36.04 22.22
CA ASP A 420 -19.25 -36.26 21.72
C ASP A 420 -19.62 -35.73 20.32
N ASP A 421 -18.69 -35.30 19.45
CA ASP A 421 -19.12 -34.86 18.09
C ASP A 421 -18.13 -35.05 16.92
N PHE A 422 -17.08 -35.88 17.06
CA PHE A 422 -16.32 -36.36 15.88
C PHE A 422 -17.06 -37.54 15.27
N GLY A 423 -18.15 -37.27 14.56
CA GLY A 423 -18.95 -38.31 13.91
C GLY A 423 -18.19 -38.95 12.75
N ASP A 424 -17.88 -40.25 12.85
CA ASP A 424 -17.58 -41.26 11.81
C ASP A 424 -16.74 -40.92 10.56
N GLU A 425 -16.20 -39.72 10.40
CA GLU A 425 -15.39 -39.33 9.25
C GLU A 425 -13.91 -39.50 9.62
N ASP A 426 -13.45 -40.75 9.56
CA ASP A 426 -12.02 -41.13 9.59
C ASP A 426 -11.20 -40.20 8.64
N ASP A 427 -11.81 -39.74 7.54
CA ASP A 427 -11.24 -38.82 6.55
C ASP A 427 -10.86 -37.44 7.16
N ASP A 428 -11.69 -36.87 8.06
CA ASP A 428 -11.40 -35.57 8.69
C ASP A 428 -10.13 -35.62 9.57
N ILE A 429 -9.90 -36.75 10.25
CA ILE A 429 -8.72 -36.92 11.10
C ILE A 429 -7.45 -36.96 10.24
N LEU A 430 -7.50 -37.61 9.08
CA LEU A 430 -6.37 -37.67 8.16
C LEU A 430 -6.05 -36.27 7.62
N ASP A 431 -7.07 -35.54 7.16
CA ASP A 431 -6.92 -34.17 6.66
C ASP A 431 -6.31 -33.23 7.73
N TYR A 432 -6.80 -33.30 8.97
CA TYR A 432 -6.22 -32.52 10.08
C TYR A 432 -4.78 -32.90 10.38
N MET A 433 -4.44 -34.18 10.31
CA MET A 433 -3.07 -34.63 10.52
C MET A 433 -2.15 -34.21 9.37
N GLU A 434 -2.62 -34.22 8.12
CA GLU A 434 -1.86 -33.70 6.98
C GLU A 434 -1.55 -32.22 7.13
N LEU A 435 -2.57 -31.41 7.44
CA LEU A 435 -2.41 -29.97 7.72
C LEU A 435 -1.46 -29.72 8.88
N TYR A 436 -1.64 -30.47 9.98
CA TYR A 436 -0.79 -30.36 11.17
C TYR A 436 0.68 -30.66 10.85
N ILE A 437 0.95 -31.80 10.21
CA ILE A 437 2.33 -32.22 9.89
C ILE A 437 2.94 -31.25 8.86
N ASN A 438 2.16 -30.75 7.89
CA ASN A 438 2.65 -29.79 6.90
C ASN A 438 3.10 -28.50 7.59
N ALA A 439 2.24 -27.92 8.42
CA ALA A 439 2.59 -26.70 9.15
C ALA A 439 3.79 -26.87 10.08
N VAL A 440 3.93 -28.03 10.73
CA VAL A 440 5.11 -28.38 11.54
C VAL A 440 6.37 -28.46 10.66
N ALA A 441 6.28 -29.07 9.48
CA ALA A 441 7.40 -29.21 8.56
C ALA A 441 7.84 -27.84 8.00
N GLU A 442 6.89 -26.99 7.61
CA GLU A 442 7.15 -25.62 7.15
C GLU A 442 7.79 -24.77 8.24
N TYR A 443 7.26 -24.80 9.47
CA TYR A 443 7.83 -24.07 10.60
C TYR A 443 9.26 -24.55 10.89
N SER A 444 9.47 -25.87 10.87
CA SER A 444 10.80 -26.46 11.07
C SER A 444 11.79 -26.04 9.97
N GLY A 445 11.33 -26.01 8.72
CA GLY A 445 12.10 -25.50 7.58
C GLY A 445 12.48 -24.03 7.74
N SER A 446 11.54 -23.20 8.18
CA SER A 446 11.76 -21.78 8.47
C SER A 446 12.84 -21.59 9.55
N VAL A 447 12.76 -22.32 10.67
CA VAL A 447 13.74 -22.25 11.76
C VAL A 447 15.12 -22.74 11.30
N LEU A 448 15.18 -23.84 10.55
CA LEU A 448 16.44 -24.36 10.01
C LEU A 448 17.10 -23.32 9.09
N ARG A 449 16.30 -22.72 8.21
CA ARG A 449 16.77 -21.65 7.32
C ARG A 449 17.25 -20.44 8.10
N ALA A 450 16.60 -20.12 9.21
CA ALA A 450 17.00 -19.05 10.13
C ALA A 450 18.39 -19.35 10.69
N CYS A 451 18.59 -20.56 11.23
CA CYS A 451 19.89 -20.99 11.76
C CYS A 451 21.00 -20.95 10.71
N LEU A 452 20.71 -21.39 9.48
CA LEU A 452 21.69 -21.37 8.38
C LEU A 452 22.01 -19.97 7.86
N SER A 453 21.06 -19.04 8.01
CA SER A 453 21.24 -17.64 7.61
C SER A 453 21.92 -16.81 8.71
N ALA A 454 21.91 -17.29 9.96
CA ALA A 454 22.58 -16.65 11.08
C ALA A 454 24.10 -16.65 10.86
N GLN A 455 24.68 -15.45 10.78
CA GLN A 455 26.13 -15.29 10.62
C GLN A 455 26.86 -15.78 11.88
N ASN A 456 28.04 -16.38 11.70
CA ASN A 456 28.99 -16.81 12.74
C ASN A 456 28.70 -18.11 13.49
N GLU A 457 27.50 -18.70 13.44
CA GLU A 457 27.24 -20.00 14.09
C GLU A 457 27.67 -21.17 13.20
N VAL A 458 27.15 -21.22 11.97
CA VAL A 458 27.43 -22.29 11.02
C VAL A 458 28.58 -21.91 10.09
N PHE A 459 28.61 -20.65 9.66
CA PHE A 459 29.60 -20.13 8.73
C PHE A 459 30.37 -18.97 9.37
N ALA A 460 31.63 -19.23 9.75
CA ALA A 460 32.51 -18.24 10.38
C ALA A 460 32.79 -16.99 9.51
N SER A 461 32.56 -17.06 8.20
CA SER A 461 32.77 -15.97 7.24
C SER A 461 31.49 -15.54 6.51
N GLY A 462 30.31 -15.87 7.06
CA GLY A 462 29.02 -15.69 6.39
C GLY A 462 28.70 -16.80 5.37
N VAL A 463 27.46 -16.81 4.89
CA VAL A 463 26.94 -17.84 3.95
C VAL A 463 27.77 -17.81 2.65
N PRO A 464 28.31 -18.96 2.21
CA PRO A 464 29.05 -19.05 0.95
C PRO A 464 28.23 -18.56 -0.26
N SER A 465 28.85 -17.84 -1.20
CA SER A 465 28.15 -17.26 -2.36
C SER A 465 27.52 -18.28 -3.31
N ASN A 466 27.95 -19.55 -3.26
CA ASN A 466 27.35 -20.67 -4.00
C ASN A 466 26.15 -21.32 -3.27
N MET A 467 25.84 -20.87 -2.06
CA MET A 467 24.66 -21.23 -1.27
C MET A 467 23.63 -20.10 -1.23
N THR A 468 23.90 -18.96 -1.87
CA THR A 468 22.97 -17.83 -1.94
C THR A 468 22.35 -17.71 -3.32
N ILE A 469 21.12 -17.23 -3.39
CA ILE A 469 20.43 -16.80 -4.61
C ILE A 469 20.00 -15.34 -4.46
N THR A 470 19.96 -14.60 -5.57
CA THR A 470 19.44 -13.22 -5.57
C THR A 470 17.92 -13.27 -5.51
N SER A 471 17.35 -12.57 -4.52
CA SER A 471 15.92 -12.30 -4.44
C SER A 471 15.63 -10.88 -4.91
N ASN A 472 14.50 -10.70 -5.60
CA ASN A 472 14.05 -9.40 -6.08
C ASN A 472 12.68 -9.07 -5.48
N GLY A 473 12.46 -7.78 -5.24
CA GLY A 473 11.20 -7.29 -4.72
C GLY A 473 10.92 -5.84 -5.10
N ILE A 474 9.78 -5.34 -4.64
CA ILE A 474 9.36 -3.94 -4.80
C ILE A 474 9.01 -3.40 -3.42
N LEU A 475 9.75 -2.38 -2.99
CA LEU A 475 9.43 -1.56 -1.84
C LEU A 475 8.44 -0.47 -2.24
N LEU A 476 7.29 -0.42 -1.60
CA LEU A 476 6.31 0.65 -1.68
C LEU A 476 6.46 1.58 -0.47
N THR A 477 7.25 2.63 -0.65
CA THR A 477 7.40 3.68 0.35
C THR A 477 6.21 4.64 0.29
N GLN A 478 5.43 4.71 1.37
CA GLN A 478 4.39 5.71 1.54
C GLN A 478 4.98 7.01 2.09
N THR A 479 4.69 8.11 1.38
CA THR A 479 5.09 9.45 1.78
C THR A 479 4.03 10.46 1.35
N VAL A 480 4.23 11.73 1.65
CA VAL A 480 3.33 12.82 1.23
C VAL A 480 4.02 13.66 0.17
N GLY A 481 3.32 13.96 -0.92
CA GLY A 481 3.91 14.68 -2.04
C GLY A 481 2.93 14.95 -3.17
N TRP A 482 3.46 15.13 -4.38
CA TRP A 482 2.65 15.32 -5.58
C TRP A 482 2.91 14.19 -6.56
N GLN A 483 1.81 13.57 -7.01
CA GLN A 483 1.78 12.59 -8.06
C GLN A 483 0.61 12.92 -8.99
N HIS A 484 0.93 13.11 -10.27
CA HIS A 484 -0.05 13.39 -11.30
C HIS A 484 0.08 12.33 -12.39
N THR A 485 -0.54 11.18 -12.17
CA THR A 485 -0.50 10.05 -13.11
C THR A 485 -1.74 9.99 -14.00
N SER A 486 -2.86 10.55 -13.56
CA SER A 486 -4.13 10.47 -14.28
C SER A 486 -4.45 11.74 -15.08
N PHE A 487 -5.25 11.55 -16.13
CA PHE A 487 -5.85 12.62 -16.93
C PHE A 487 -6.74 13.55 -16.08
N ASP A 488 -7.22 13.10 -14.93
CA ASP A 488 -8.07 13.90 -14.04
C ASP A 488 -7.35 15.17 -13.56
N THR A 489 -6.04 15.08 -13.29
CA THR A 489 -5.25 16.25 -12.90
C THR A 489 -5.13 17.28 -14.03
N PHE A 490 -5.18 16.84 -15.30
CA PHE A 490 -5.21 17.76 -16.43
C PHE A 490 -6.52 18.55 -16.50
N ILE A 491 -7.66 17.90 -16.17
CA ILE A 491 -8.99 18.52 -16.18
C ILE A 491 -9.05 19.70 -15.21
N VAL A 492 -8.38 19.58 -14.06
CA VAL A 492 -8.28 20.60 -13.00
C VAL A 492 -7.70 21.93 -13.52
N LEU A 493 -6.84 21.92 -14.55
CA LEU A 493 -6.24 23.12 -15.14
C LEU A 493 -7.16 23.85 -16.14
N ILE A 494 -8.13 23.16 -16.74
CA ILE A 494 -8.97 23.68 -17.84
C ILE A 494 -9.71 24.98 -17.47
N PRO A 495 -10.38 25.10 -16.30
CA PRO A 495 -11.07 26.34 -15.96
C PRO A 495 -10.14 27.55 -15.81
N GLY A 496 -8.95 27.32 -15.25
CA GLY A 496 -7.90 28.33 -15.12
C GLY A 496 -7.41 28.81 -16.48
N THR A 497 -7.13 27.88 -17.40
CA THR A 497 -6.65 28.20 -18.74
C THR A 497 -7.66 28.96 -19.58
N ILE A 498 -8.92 28.52 -19.57
CA ILE A 498 -10.00 29.17 -20.34
C ILE A 498 -10.15 30.62 -19.87
N ILE A 499 -10.20 30.87 -18.55
CA ILE A 499 -10.35 32.23 -18.02
C ILE A 499 -9.12 33.09 -18.33
N ALA A 500 -7.90 32.56 -18.20
CA ALA A 500 -6.68 33.29 -18.53
C ALA A 500 -6.64 33.68 -20.01
N VAL A 501 -6.89 32.73 -20.91
CA VAL A 501 -6.90 32.94 -22.37
C VAL A 501 -8.00 33.91 -22.77
N LEU A 502 -9.22 33.74 -22.26
CA LEU A 502 -10.33 34.67 -22.52
C LEU A 502 -10.00 36.08 -22.03
N THR A 503 -9.39 36.23 -20.84
CA THR A 503 -8.96 37.54 -20.34
C THR A 503 -7.97 38.19 -21.30
N ILE A 504 -6.95 37.44 -21.73
CA ILE A 504 -5.91 37.95 -22.64
C ILE A 504 -6.53 38.37 -23.97
N ILE A 505 -7.40 37.54 -24.56
CA ILE A 505 -8.10 37.88 -25.81
C ILE A 505 -8.95 39.14 -25.64
N ILE A 506 -9.73 39.26 -24.57
CA ILE A 506 -10.57 40.45 -24.29
C ILE A 506 -9.70 41.71 -24.23
N VAL A 507 -8.57 41.65 -23.53
CA VAL A 507 -7.66 42.81 -23.42
C VAL A 507 -6.99 43.13 -24.75
N LEU A 508 -6.55 42.13 -25.52
CA LEU A 508 -5.94 42.34 -26.84
C LEU A 508 -6.93 42.96 -27.84
N LEU A 509 -8.18 42.48 -27.86
CA LEU A 509 -9.24 43.08 -28.68
C LEU A 509 -9.51 44.52 -28.26
N ALA A 510 -9.54 44.79 -26.94
CA ALA A 510 -9.70 46.13 -26.41
C ALA A 510 -8.56 47.06 -26.83
N VAL A 511 -7.30 46.59 -26.80
CA VAL A 511 -6.13 47.39 -27.21
C VAL A 511 -6.09 47.60 -28.73
N GLY A 512 -6.46 46.59 -29.52
CA GLY A 512 -6.46 46.68 -30.99
C GLY A 512 -7.46 47.70 -31.55
N GLU A 513 -8.61 47.87 -30.88
CA GLU A 513 -9.62 48.88 -31.26
C GLU A 513 -9.18 50.33 -30.97
N ARG A 514 -8.08 50.53 -30.24
CA ARG A 514 -7.65 51.83 -29.69
C ARG A 514 -6.89 52.74 -30.67
N SER A 515 -6.99 52.52 -31.98
CA SER A 515 -6.08 53.13 -32.96
C SER A 515 -6.38 54.60 -33.33
N GLU A 516 -7.42 55.25 -32.78
CA GLU A 516 -7.74 56.64 -33.11
C GLU A 516 -7.71 57.57 -31.88
N ASN A 517 -6.95 58.67 -32.01
CA ASN A 517 -6.66 59.65 -30.95
C ASN A 517 -7.93 60.41 -30.52
N PHE A 518 -8.64 59.92 -29.52
CA PHE A 518 -9.69 60.67 -28.84
C PHE A 518 -9.32 61.02 -27.38
N GLY A 519 -9.78 62.19 -26.95
CA GLY A 519 -9.38 62.87 -25.73
C GLY A 519 -9.76 62.18 -24.41
N ASN A 520 -9.30 62.79 -23.30
CA ASN A 520 -9.25 62.31 -21.91
C ASN A 520 -10.58 61.88 -21.23
N PHE A 521 -11.44 61.06 -21.84
CA PHE A 521 -12.60 60.52 -21.16
C PHE A 521 -12.28 59.18 -20.47
N ASN A 522 -12.61 59.06 -19.18
CA ASN A 522 -12.41 57.84 -18.42
C ASN A 522 -13.77 57.29 -17.93
N PRO A 523 -14.34 56.26 -18.56
CA PRO A 523 -15.62 55.69 -18.13
C PRO A 523 -15.53 54.90 -16.82
N THR A 524 -14.35 54.69 -16.24
CA THR A 524 -14.21 54.13 -14.87
C THR A 524 -14.26 55.21 -13.79
N ASP A 525 -14.15 56.49 -14.16
CA ASP A 525 -14.33 57.61 -13.23
C ASP A 525 -15.83 57.95 -13.16
N PRO A 526 -16.47 57.79 -11.99
CA PRO A 526 -17.88 58.14 -11.83
C PRO A 526 -18.13 59.62 -12.15
N MET A 527 -17.15 60.52 -12.01
CA MET A 527 -17.29 61.92 -12.39
C MET A 527 -17.34 62.13 -13.90
N HIS A 528 -16.60 61.34 -14.68
CA HIS A 528 -16.67 61.40 -16.13
C HIS A 528 -18.00 60.82 -16.62
N LEU A 529 -18.45 59.69 -16.05
CA LEU A 529 -19.77 59.13 -16.31
C LEU A 529 -20.90 60.09 -15.91
N LEU A 530 -20.82 60.68 -14.72
CA LEU A 530 -21.79 61.66 -14.24
C LEU A 530 -21.77 62.91 -15.11
N SER A 531 -20.59 63.38 -15.56
CA SER A 531 -20.48 64.53 -16.45
C SER A 531 -21.08 64.27 -17.84
N ALA A 532 -20.88 63.07 -18.38
CA ALA A 532 -21.44 62.66 -19.67
C ALA A 532 -22.94 62.35 -19.59
N ALA A 533 -23.41 61.85 -18.44
CA ALA A 533 -24.83 61.67 -18.15
C ALA A 533 -25.53 63.02 -17.90
N ALA A 534 -24.88 63.93 -17.18
CA ALA A 534 -25.40 65.26 -16.84
C ALA A 534 -25.35 66.26 -18.00
N SER A 535 -24.50 66.04 -19.02
CA SER A 535 -24.47 66.86 -20.23
C SER A 535 -25.68 66.65 -21.16
N GLY A 536 -26.69 65.87 -20.75
CA GLY A 536 -28.07 66.08 -21.22
C GLY A 536 -28.66 65.03 -22.18
N GLY A 537 -27.95 63.98 -22.59
CA GLY A 537 -28.49 63.00 -23.55
C GLY A 537 -29.40 61.91 -22.95
N LEU A 538 -29.34 61.68 -21.64
CA LEU A 538 -30.04 60.56 -21.00
C LEU A 538 -31.49 60.91 -20.61
N HIS A 539 -31.77 62.17 -20.25
CA HIS A 539 -33.09 62.61 -19.78
C HIS A 539 -34.13 62.60 -20.90
N ASP A 540 -33.77 63.08 -22.09
CA ASP A 540 -34.68 63.15 -23.25
C ASP A 540 -34.99 61.76 -23.84
N ALA A 541 -34.12 60.76 -23.63
CA ALA A 541 -34.33 59.40 -24.10
C ALA A 541 -35.40 58.62 -23.29
N PHE A 542 -35.67 59.02 -22.05
CA PHE A 542 -36.60 58.31 -21.16
C PHE A 542 -38.00 58.94 -21.07
N ILE A 543 -38.20 60.15 -21.59
CA ILE A 543 -39.50 60.83 -21.56
C ILE A 543 -40.39 60.28 -22.70
N GLY A 544 -41.37 59.45 -22.34
CA GLY A 544 -42.50 59.09 -23.22
C GLY A 544 -42.48 57.70 -23.87
N LYS A 545 -41.42 56.90 -23.71
CA LYS A 545 -41.35 55.54 -24.30
C LYS A 545 -41.52 54.43 -23.25
N ARG A 546 -42.43 53.46 -23.51
CA ARG A 546 -42.56 52.23 -22.71
C ARG A 546 -41.25 51.43 -22.80
N MET A 547 -40.68 51.03 -21.65
CA MET A 547 -39.38 50.33 -21.55
C MET A 547 -39.22 49.09 -22.46
N GLY A 548 -40.32 48.47 -22.92
CA GLY A 548 -40.28 47.35 -23.86
C GLY A 548 -39.71 47.68 -25.25
N GLY A 549 -39.69 48.96 -25.65
CA GLY A 549 -39.18 49.41 -26.96
C GLY A 549 -37.69 49.80 -26.99
N MET A 550 -37.04 49.98 -25.84
CA MET A 550 -35.66 50.51 -25.77
C MET A 550 -34.56 49.45 -25.94
N ALA A 551 -34.91 48.20 -26.28
CA ALA A 551 -33.93 47.12 -26.41
C ALA A 551 -32.89 47.36 -27.53
N ASN A 552 -33.20 48.21 -28.51
CA ASN A 552 -32.35 48.51 -29.67
C ASN A 552 -31.61 49.85 -29.57
N ALA A 553 -31.85 50.65 -28.52
CA ALA A 553 -31.18 51.92 -28.36
C ALA A 553 -29.67 51.73 -28.17
N ARG A 554 -28.88 52.47 -28.95
CA ARG A 554 -27.41 52.45 -28.90
C ARG A 554 -26.90 53.65 -28.10
N ILE A 555 -25.94 53.39 -27.23
CA ILE A 555 -25.26 54.38 -26.42
C ILE A 555 -23.88 54.62 -27.00
N PHE A 556 -23.56 55.87 -27.29
CA PHE A 556 -22.24 56.30 -27.74
C PHE A 556 -21.77 57.48 -26.89
N LEU A 557 -20.45 57.62 -26.76
CA LEU A 557 -19.82 58.81 -26.20
C LEU A 557 -19.38 59.71 -27.35
N GLU A 558 -20.07 60.83 -27.53
CA GLU A 558 -19.67 61.80 -28.55
C GLU A 558 -18.78 62.88 -27.92
N SER A 559 -17.57 62.99 -28.47
CA SER A 559 -16.58 64.01 -28.11
C SER A 559 -16.54 65.05 -29.23
N SER A 560 -17.29 66.14 -29.08
CA SER A 560 -17.22 67.27 -30.02
C SER A 560 -16.12 68.26 -29.59
N PRO A 561 -15.25 68.73 -30.51
CA PRO A 561 -14.19 69.68 -30.17
C PRO A 561 -14.77 70.96 -29.56
N GLY A 562 -14.42 71.24 -28.30
CA GLY A 562 -14.89 72.41 -27.53
C GLY A 562 -16.09 72.16 -26.60
N ARG A 563 -16.67 70.95 -26.57
CA ARG A 563 -17.72 70.57 -25.59
C ARG A 563 -17.25 69.43 -24.70
N ARG A 564 -17.83 69.34 -23.50
CA ARG A 564 -17.63 68.18 -22.62
C ARG A 564 -18.21 66.94 -23.30
N PRO A 565 -17.55 65.77 -23.22
CA PRO A 565 -18.06 64.54 -23.81
C PRO A 565 -19.44 64.22 -23.24
N ALA A 566 -20.40 63.93 -24.12
CA ALA A 566 -21.78 63.66 -23.76
C ALA A 566 -22.16 62.22 -24.11
N LEU A 567 -22.96 61.61 -23.25
CA LEU A 567 -23.52 60.28 -23.48
C LEU A 567 -24.81 60.46 -24.26
N ILE A 568 -24.81 60.03 -25.52
CA ILE A 568 -25.95 60.17 -26.43
C ILE A 568 -26.58 58.79 -26.61
N MET A 569 -27.89 58.71 -26.40
CA MET A 569 -28.68 57.51 -26.64
C MET A 569 -29.46 57.72 -27.93
N GLN A 570 -29.10 56.97 -28.97
CA GLN A 570 -29.76 57.04 -30.28
C GLN A 570 -30.65 55.81 -30.44
N ASP A 571 -31.94 56.03 -30.68
CA ASP A 571 -32.83 54.95 -31.10
C ASP A 571 -32.50 54.54 -32.52
N VAL A 572 -32.35 53.23 -32.73
CA VAL A 572 -32.08 52.60 -34.02
C VAL A 572 -33.31 51.87 -34.52
#